data_AF-A0A0F9EXF6-F1
#
_entry.id   AF-A0A0F9EXF6-F1
#
_cell.length_a   1.000
_cell.length_b   1.000
_cell.length_c   1.000
_cell.angle_alpha   90.00
_cell.angle_beta   90.00
_cell.angle_gamma   90.00
#
_symmetry.space_group_name_H-M   'P 1'
#
loop_
_entity.id
_entity.type
_entity.pdbx_description
1 polymer ?
#
loop_
_entity_poly.entity_id
_entity_poly.type
_entity_poly.pdbx_seq_one_letter_code
_entity_poly.pdbx_strand_id
1 'polypeptide(L)'
;MSTETEVPAPLRLGPGIHDAIPMTDYVNDPCPEPSVSKGVIDTIVHRSPAHAYHEHPRLGGNNEDWSPRADIGSAAHAVLLGGDETITYCDATYASGKRKGEIVTNWTSKGGQEFQAVARARGLIPMLERDRVRLADMLAVSGPLLESLGEGDTEQTMIWQDGPAWGKARHDWIAKDRRILVDYKTTENA
;
A
#
# COMPACT_ATOMS: atom_id res chain seq x y z
N MET A 1 -26.68 20.30 15.15
CA MET A 1 -26.14 20.94 13.95
C MET A 1 -25.03 20.04 13.44
N SER A 2 -25.37 19.12 12.53
CA SER A 2 -24.39 18.25 11.91
C SER A 2 -23.63 19.07 10.89
N THR A 3 -22.33 19.25 11.10
CA THR A 3 -21.43 19.80 10.09
C THR A 3 -21.36 18.78 8.97
N GLU A 4 -21.98 19.06 7.83
CA GLU A 4 -21.64 18.39 6.57
C GLU A 4 -20.14 18.59 6.36
N THR A 5 -19.37 17.52 6.52
CA THR A 5 -17.97 17.50 6.15
C THR A 5 -17.93 17.62 4.63
N GLU A 6 -17.62 18.82 4.14
CA GLU A 6 -17.41 19.08 2.72
C GLU A 6 -16.29 18.14 2.24
N VAL A 7 -16.65 17.18 1.38
CA VAL A 7 -15.67 16.27 0.80
C VAL A 7 -14.84 17.11 -0.17
N PRO A 8 -13.52 17.25 0.03
CA PRO A 8 -12.71 18.09 -0.84
C PRO A 8 -12.78 17.58 -2.28
N ALA A 9 -12.76 18.52 -3.23
CA ALA A 9 -12.75 18.19 -4.65
C ALA A 9 -11.55 17.27 -4.96
N PRO A 10 -11.73 16.25 -5.83
CA PRO A 10 -10.68 15.28 -6.09
C PRO A 10 -9.47 15.95 -6.74
N LEU A 11 -8.28 15.55 -6.30
CA LEU A 11 -7.01 16.11 -6.74
C LEU A 11 -6.82 15.92 -8.25
N ARG A 12 -6.31 16.95 -8.93
CA ARG A 12 -5.97 16.95 -10.37
C ARG A 12 -4.59 17.55 -10.58
N LEU A 13 -3.60 16.68 -10.67
CA LEU A 13 -2.18 17.01 -10.79
C LEU A 13 -1.76 16.99 -12.26
N GLY A 14 -1.01 18.00 -12.70
CA GLY A 14 -0.38 18.02 -14.02
C GLY A 14 0.87 17.13 -14.11
N PRO A 15 1.54 17.12 -15.27
CA PRO A 15 2.81 16.40 -15.44
C PRO A 15 3.87 16.89 -14.45
N GLY A 16 4.64 15.97 -13.88
CA GLY A 16 5.69 16.29 -12.91
C GLY A 16 5.92 15.20 -11.87
N ILE A 17 6.77 15.51 -10.92
CA ILE A 17 7.01 14.71 -9.71
C ILE A 17 6.38 15.49 -8.55
N HIS A 18 5.51 14.82 -7.80
CA HIS A 18 4.71 15.41 -6.73
C HIS A 18 5.00 14.69 -5.42
N ASP A 19 5.32 15.49 -4.40
CA ASP A 19 5.57 15.02 -3.03
C ASP A 19 4.29 15.00 -2.21
N ALA A 20 4.30 14.22 -1.12
CA ALA A 20 3.24 14.23 -0.10
C ALA A 20 1.81 14.00 -0.64
N ILE A 21 1.67 13.21 -1.71
CA ILE A 21 0.36 12.80 -2.21
C ILE A 21 -0.15 11.65 -1.33
N PRO A 22 -1.31 11.78 -0.66
CA PRO A 22 -1.87 10.68 0.13
C PRO A 22 -2.09 9.43 -0.73
N MET A 23 -1.88 8.24 -0.16
CA MET A 23 -2.10 6.98 -0.89
C MET A 23 -3.54 6.85 -1.40
N THR A 24 -4.51 7.35 -0.63
CA THR A 24 -5.92 7.40 -1.03
C THR A 24 -6.11 8.20 -2.32
N ASP A 25 -5.45 9.34 -2.44
CA ASP A 25 -5.55 10.22 -3.61
C ASP A 25 -4.83 9.61 -4.81
N TYR A 26 -3.67 8.99 -4.57
CA TYR A 26 -2.95 8.25 -5.59
C TYR A 26 -3.79 7.10 -6.16
N VAL A 27 -4.41 6.28 -5.30
CA VAL A 27 -5.27 5.17 -5.73
C VAL A 27 -6.47 5.67 -6.50
N ASN A 28 -7.10 6.77 -6.07
CA ASN A 28 -8.25 7.41 -6.73
C ASN A 28 -7.93 8.11 -8.07
N ASP A 29 -6.70 7.98 -8.54
CA ASP A 29 -6.18 8.55 -9.79
C ASP A 29 -6.21 10.09 -9.81
N PRO A 30 -5.10 10.74 -9.39
CA PRO A 30 -5.02 12.19 -9.30
C PRO A 30 -4.68 12.86 -10.64
N CYS A 31 -4.60 12.12 -11.76
CA CYS A 31 -4.29 12.70 -13.06
C CYS A 31 -5.44 13.58 -13.59
N PRO A 32 -5.21 14.45 -14.59
CA PRO A 32 -6.27 15.30 -15.16
C PRO A 32 -7.38 14.46 -15.81
N GLU A 33 -6.99 13.42 -16.54
CA GLU A 33 -7.89 12.42 -17.14
C GLU A 33 -7.53 11.01 -16.63
N PRO A 34 -8.41 10.01 -16.80
CA PRO A 34 -8.15 8.63 -16.40
C PRO A 34 -6.77 8.15 -16.87
N SER A 35 -5.94 7.70 -15.93
CA SER A 35 -4.55 7.38 -16.19
C SER A 35 -4.24 5.89 -16.21
N VAL A 36 -3.16 5.56 -16.92
CA VAL A 36 -2.57 4.24 -16.96
C VAL A 36 -1.48 4.15 -15.91
N SER A 37 -1.53 3.10 -15.10
CA SER A 37 -0.48 2.73 -14.15
C SER A 37 0.02 1.32 -14.46
N LYS A 38 1.12 0.88 -13.82
CA LYS A 38 1.61 -0.50 -13.94
C LYS A 38 0.48 -1.51 -13.72
N GLY A 39 -0.33 -1.35 -12.67
CA GLY A 39 -1.43 -2.27 -12.37
C GLY A 39 -2.49 -2.32 -13.48
N VAL A 40 -2.83 -1.16 -14.06
CA VAL A 40 -3.74 -1.09 -15.21
C VAL A 40 -3.15 -1.81 -16.42
N ILE A 41 -1.86 -1.61 -16.72
CA ILE A 41 -1.16 -2.31 -17.80
C ILE A 41 -1.15 -3.82 -17.55
N ASP A 42 -0.82 -4.25 -16.33
CA ASP A 42 -0.80 -5.66 -15.96
C ASP A 42 -2.18 -6.30 -16.14
N THR A 43 -3.27 -5.63 -15.74
CA THR A 43 -4.65 -6.10 -16.00
C THR A 43 -4.95 -6.19 -17.49
N ILE A 44 -4.56 -5.19 -18.30
CA ILE A 44 -4.77 -5.22 -19.76
C ILE A 44 -4.04 -6.42 -20.37
N VAL A 45 -2.78 -6.62 -20.02
CA VAL A 45 -1.90 -7.65 -20.59
C VAL A 45 -2.31 -9.06 -20.17
N HIS A 46 -2.64 -9.27 -18.90
CA HIS A 46 -2.90 -10.60 -18.36
C HIS A 46 -4.39 -10.97 -18.31
N ARG A 47 -5.29 -10.00 -18.44
CA ARG A 47 -6.76 -10.21 -18.46
C ARG A 47 -7.38 -9.65 -19.73
N SER A 48 -7.80 -8.38 -19.72
CA SER A 48 -8.32 -7.68 -20.91
C SER A 48 -8.54 -6.19 -20.63
N PRO A 49 -8.68 -5.35 -21.68
CA PRO A 49 -9.09 -3.96 -21.54
C PRO A 49 -10.43 -3.76 -20.81
N ALA A 50 -11.38 -4.69 -20.94
CA ALA A 50 -12.66 -4.61 -20.25
C ALA A 50 -12.52 -4.77 -18.73
N HIS A 51 -11.61 -5.64 -18.26
CA HIS A 51 -11.28 -5.76 -16.84
C HIS A 51 -10.62 -4.48 -16.32
N ALA A 52 -9.65 -3.94 -17.07
CA ALA A 52 -8.99 -2.70 -16.70
C ALA A 52 -9.98 -1.52 -16.61
N TYR A 53 -10.92 -1.42 -17.55
CA TYR A 53 -12.00 -0.44 -17.47
C TYR A 53 -12.84 -0.62 -16.20
N HIS A 54 -13.28 -1.86 -15.93
CA HIS A 54 -14.13 -2.18 -14.78
C HIS A 54 -13.46 -1.83 -13.44
N GLU A 55 -12.18 -2.18 -13.29
CA GLU A 55 -11.37 -1.95 -12.08
C GLU A 55 -10.96 -0.47 -11.93
N HIS A 56 -10.78 0.28 -13.01
CA HIS A 56 -10.25 1.63 -12.91
C HIS A 56 -11.16 2.58 -12.09
N PRO A 57 -10.64 3.31 -11.09
CA PRO A 57 -11.43 4.06 -10.10
C PRO A 57 -12.29 5.18 -10.73
N ARG A 58 -11.82 5.80 -11.81
CA ARG A 58 -12.54 6.86 -12.54
C ARG A 58 -13.29 6.39 -13.78
N LEU A 59 -13.26 5.09 -14.09
CA LEU A 59 -13.99 4.52 -15.21
C LEU A 59 -15.12 3.62 -14.68
N GLY A 60 -14.86 2.32 -14.51
CA GLY A 60 -15.84 1.37 -13.98
C GLY A 60 -16.07 1.46 -12.48
N GLY A 61 -15.06 1.91 -11.71
CA GLY A 61 -15.18 2.16 -10.27
C GLY A 61 -15.38 0.91 -9.40
N ASN A 62 -15.30 -0.30 -9.98
CA ASN A 62 -15.53 -1.56 -9.29
C ASN A 62 -14.19 -2.25 -9.02
N ASN A 63 -13.47 -1.76 -8.01
CA ASN A 63 -12.35 -2.51 -7.44
C ASN A 63 -12.91 -3.52 -6.42
N GLU A 64 -12.74 -4.81 -6.69
CA GLU A 64 -12.92 -5.81 -5.64
C GLU A 64 -11.90 -5.53 -4.53
N ASP A 65 -12.39 -5.53 -3.29
CA ASP A 65 -11.62 -5.18 -2.11
C ASP A 65 -10.29 -5.97 -2.06
N TRP A 66 -9.24 -5.21 -1.75
CA TRP A 66 -7.86 -5.62 -1.58
C TRP A 66 -7.66 -7.03 -0.98
N SER A 67 -6.77 -7.81 -1.60
CA SER A 67 -6.48 -9.18 -1.14
C SER A 67 -5.67 -9.21 0.16
N PRO A 68 -5.97 -10.08 1.14
CA PRO A 68 -5.35 -10.13 2.48
C PRO A 68 -3.84 -10.45 2.56
N ARG A 69 -3.11 -10.49 1.44
CA ARG A 69 -1.78 -11.13 1.34
C ARG A 69 -0.58 -10.21 1.53
N ALA A 70 -0.75 -9.00 2.05
CA ALA A 70 0.33 -8.02 2.11
C ALA A 70 0.72 -7.51 3.50
N ASP A 71 0.19 -8.06 4.61
CA ASP A 71 0.41 -7.43 5.94
C ASP A 71 1.91 -7.28 6.33
N ILE A 72 2.78 -8.30 6.16
CA ILE A 72 4.21 -8.16 6.52
C ILE A 72 5.02 -7.32 5.53
N GLY A 73 4.70 -7.40 4.23
CA GLY A 73 5.37 -6.62 3.20
C GLY A 73 5.03 -5.13 3.33
N SER A 74 3.75 -4.83 3.54
CA SER A 74 3.26 -3.50 3.88
C SER A 74 3.87 -2.99 5.18
N ALA A 75 3.99 -3.83 6.21
CA ALA A 75 4.66 -3.45 7.46
C ALA A 75 6.14 -3.09 7.24
N ALA A 76 6.88 -3.90 6.47
CA ALA A 76 8.28 -3.62 6.16
C ALA A 76 8.43 -2.34 5.31
N HIS A 77 7.58 -2.17 4.31
CA HIS A 77 7.53 -0.98 3.47
C HIS A 77 7.24 0.29 4.29
N ALA A 78 6.19 0.28 5.13
CA ALA A 78 5.81 1.40 5.98
C ALA A 78 6.93 1.80 6.96
N VAL A 79 7.63 0.82 7.55
CA VAL A 79 8.76 1.10 8.47
C VAL A 79 9.99 1.61 7.74
N LEU A 80 10.28 1.06 6.55
CA LEU A 80 11.50 1.38 5.80
C LEU A 80 11.41 2.74 5.09
N LEU A 81 10.25 3.06 4.53
CA LEU A 81 10.08 4.16 3.56
C LEU A 81 9.27 5.32 4.12
N GLY A 82 8.69 5.16 5.32
CA GLY A 82 7.81 6.14 5.90
C GLY A 82 6.45 6.12 5.19
N GLY A 83 5.44 5.64 5.90
CA GLY A 83 4.03 5.72 5.50
C GLY A 83 3.18 6.26 6.64
N ASP A 84 1.93 6.62 6.33
CA ASP A 84 0.96 7.08 7.33
C ASP A 84 0.47 5.93 8.24
N GLU A 85 0.68 4.68 7.80
CA GLU A 85 0.18 3.50 8.46
C GLU A 85 1.09 3.08 9.63
N THR A 86 0.50 2.87 10.81
CA THR A 86 1.22 2.35 11.98
C THR A 86 0.94 0.87 12.17
N ILE A 87 1.97 0.10 12.50
CA ILE A 87 1.83 -1.32 12.81
C ILE A 87 1.17 -1.50 14.18
N THR A 88 0.19 -2.40 14.26
CA THR A 88 -0.39 -2.86 15.52
C THR A 88 -0.30 -4.38 15.64
N TYR A 89 0.23 -4.85 16.76
CA TYR A 89 0.40 -6.28 17.01
C TYR A 89 -0.85 -6.86 17.67
N CYS A 90 -1.27 -8.02 17.19
CA CYS A 90 -2.47 -8.70 17.65
C CYS A 90 -2.31 -9.22 19.08
N ASP A 91 -3.16 -8.73 19.97
CA ASP A 91 -3.29 -9.14 21.36
C ASP A 91 -4.54 -10.01 21.60
N ALA A 92 -5.34 -10.26 20.56
CA ALA A 92 -6.52 -11.11 20.65
C ALA A 92 -6.14 -12.53 21.04
N THR A 93 -7.03 -13.19 21.80
CA THR A 93 -6.84 -14.57 22.24
C THR A 93 -7.87 -15.52 21.63
N TYR A 94 -7.55 -16.82 21.58
CA TYR A 94 -8.53 -17.83 21.16
C TYR A 94 -9.70 -17.87 22.16
N ALA A 95 -10.92 -17.66 21.68
CA ALA A 95 -12.13 -17.64 22.51
C ALA A 95 -12.58 -19.03 23.00
N SER A 96 -12.19 -20.09 22.28
CA SER A 96 -12.62 -21.47 22.55
C SER A 96 -11.58 -22.50 22.09
N GLY A 97 -11.83 -23.78 22.42
CA GLY A 97 -10.95 -24.89 22.06
C GLY A 97 -9.75 -25.07 22.99
N LYS A 98 -8.81 -25.93 22.59
CA LYS A 98 -7.65 -26.32 23.41
C LYS A 98 -6.70 -25.16 23.73
N ARG A 99 -6.67 -24.15 22.86
CA ARG A 99 -5.79 -22.97 22.97
C ARG A 99 -6.45 -21.78 23.64
N LYS A 100 -7.61 -21.97 24.27
CA LYS A 100 -8.41 -20.89 24.84
C LYS A 100 -7.56 -20.03 25.79
N GLY A 101 -7.55 -18.72 25.56
CA GLY A 101 -6.77 -17.76 26.34
C GLY A 101 -5.32 -17.55 25.87
N GLU A 102 -4.82 -18.37 24.93
CA GLU A 102 -3.56 -18.07 24.25
C GLU A 102 -3.75 -16.99 23.18
N ILE A 103 -2.72 -16.18 22.93
CA ILE A 103 -2.70 -15.20 21.83
C ILE A 103 -2.87 -15.92 20.49
N VAL A 104 -3.65 -15.31 19.60
CA VAL A 104 -3.89 -15.85 18.26
C VAL A 104 -2.59 -15.86 17.45
N THR A 105 -2.32 -16.98 16.80
CA THR A 105 -1.11 -17.14 15.95
C THR A 105 -1.48 -17.25 14.47
N ASN A 106 -2.73 -17.02 14.12
CA ASN A 106 -3.23 -17.02 12.75
C ASN A 106 -4.53 -16.20 12.66
N TRP A 107 -4.82 -15.71 11.45
CA TRP A 107 -6.01 -14.91 11.16
C TRP A 107 -7.27 -15.75 10.91
N THR A 108 -7.24 -17.06 11.13
CA THR A 108 -8.42 -17.93 10.92
C THR A 108 -9.35 -17.95 12.13
N SER A 109 -8.90 -17.46 13.28
CA SER A 109 -9.71 -17.34 14.48
C SER A 109 -10.62 -16.11 14.44
N LYS A 110 -11.80 -16.22 15.05
CA LYS A 110 -12.75 -15.09 15.17
C LYS A 110 -12.10 -13.86 15.80
N GLY A 111 -11.36 -14.04 16.91
CA GLY A 111 -10.66 -12.94 17.58
C GLY A 111 -9.59 -12.29 16.70
N GLY A 112 -8.85 -13.08 15.92
CA GLY A 112 -7.88 -12.54 14.95
C GLY A 112 -8.56 -11.75 13.82
N GLN A 113 -9.67 -12.25 13.28
CA GLN A 113 -10.43 -11.58 12.22
C GLN A 113 -11.02 -10.25 12.69
N GLU A 114 -11.59 -10.23 13.91
CA GLU A 114 -12.13 -9.02 14.52
C GLU A 114 -11.04 -7.98 14.76
N PHE A 115 -9.89 -8.38 15.30
CA PHE A 115 -8.74 -7.50 15.47
C PHE A 115 -8.28 -6.92 14.12
N GLN A 116 -8.14 -7.78 13.11
CA GLN A 116 -7.69 -7.37 11.77
C GLN A 116 -8.65 -6.34 11.15
N ALA A 117 -9.95 -6.56 11.27
CA ALA A 117 -10.97 -5.63 10.78
C ALA A 117 -10.91 -4.28 11.52
N VAL A 118 -10.79 -4.29 12.86
CA VAL A 118 -10.71 -3.06 13.67
C VAL A 118 -9.43 -2.28 13.37
N ALA A 119 -8.29 -2.96 13.23
CA ALA A 119 -7.02 -2.35 12.87
C ALA A 119 -7.10 -1.65 11.50
N ARG A 120 -7.60 -2.36 10.49
CA ARG A 120 -7.76 -1.81 9.13
C ARG A 120 -8.74 -0.64 9.08
N ALA A 121 -9.86 -0.72 9.81
CA ALA A 121 -10.81 0.39 9.92
C ALA A 121 -10.20 1.65 10.56
N ARG A 122 -9.08 1.52 11.26
CA ARG A 122 -8.30 2.61 11.86
C ARG A 122 -7.08 3.02 11.03
N GLY A 123 -6.90 2.45 9.83
CA GLY A 123 -5.71 2.70 9.00
C GLY A 123 -4.41 2.12 9.59
N LEU A 124 -4.51 1.06 10.41
CA LEU A 124 -3.36 0.37 10.99
C LEU A 124 -3.06 -0.91 10.22
N ILE A 125 -1.79 -1.31 10.20
CA ILE A 125 -1.34 -2.59 9.65
C ILE A 125 -1.40 -3.65 10.77
N PRO A 126 -2.33 -4.61 10.71
CA PRO A 126 -2.42 -5.67 11.71
C PRO A 126 -1.31 -6.70 11.51
N MET A 127 -0.58 -7.02 12.58
CA MET A 127 0.51 -8.01 12.57
C MET A 127 0.31 -9.05 13.66
N LEU A 128 0.67 -10.31 13.39
CA LEU A 128 0.74 -11.34 14.43
C LEU A 128 2.01 -11.16 15.26
N GLU A 129 1.95 -11.48 16.55
CA GLU A 129 3.12 -11.33 17.44
C GLU A 129 4.31 -12.17 16.97
N ARG A 130 4.06 -13.37 16.44
CA ARG A 130 5.12 -14.25 15.90
C ARG A 130 5.88 -13.65 14.71
N ASP A 131 5.28 -12.71 13.99
CA ASP A 131 5.87 -12.12 12.78
C ASP A 131 6.77 -10.91 13.12
N ARG A 132 6.84 -10.50 14.40
CA ARG A 132 7.69 -9.40 14.87
C ARG A 132 9.17 -9.63 14.56
N VAL A 133 9.68 -10.84 14.87
CA VAL A 133 11.10 -11.18 14.63
C VAL A 133 11.39 -11.18 13.14
N ARG A 134 10.50 -11.76 12.33
CA ARG A 134 10.65 -11.79 10.88
C ARG A 134 10.70 -10.39 10.27
N LEU A 135 9.85 -9.47 10.73
CA LEU A 135 9.89 -8.08 10.30
C LEU A 135 11.23 -7.42 10.68
N ALA A 136 11.69 -7.62 11.92
CA ALA A 136 12.98 -7.08 12.37
C ALA A 136 14.15 -7.61 11.54
N ASP A 137 14.18 -8.91 11.22
CA ASP A 137 15.20 -9.52 10.39
C ASP A 137 15.22 -8.95 8.96
N MET A 138 14.03 -8.70 8.38
CA MET A 138 13.92 -8.06 7.07
C MET A 138 14.51 -6.64 7.09
N LEU A 139 14.14 -5.84 8.09
CA LEU A 139 14.60 -4.46 8.24
C LEU A 139 16.09 -4.34 8.56
N ALA A 140 16.65 -5.31 9.29
CA ALA A 140 18.08 -5.38 9.58
C ALA A 140 18.95 -5.52 8.32
N VAL A 141 18.38 -6.05 7.23
CA VAL A 141 19.05 -6.16 5.93
C VAL A 141 18.68 -5.00 5.01
N SER A 142 17.38 -4.70 4.89
CA SER A 142 16.90 -3.71 3.91
C SER A 142 17.23 -2.27 4.31
N GLY A 143 17.24 -1.95 5.60
CA GLY A 143 17.59 -0.62 6.11
C GLY A 143 19.00 -0.19 5.70
N PRO A 144 20.05 -0.94 6.10
CA PRO A 144 21.43 -0.61 5.71
C PRO A 144 21.65 -0.61 4.19
N LEU A 145 20.97 -1.50 3.46
CA LEU A 145 21.05 -1.51 1.99
C LEU A 145 20.49 -0.21 1.40
N LEU A 146 19.30 0.23 1.84
CA LEU A 146 18.71 1.47 1.35
C LEU A 146 19.56 2.69 1.74
N GLU A 147 20.05 2.75 2.98
CA GLU A 147 20.97 3.80 3.44
C GLU A 147 22.25 3.86 2.60
N SER A 148 22.78 2.69 2.16
CA SER A 148 23.97 2.64 1.32
C SER A 148 23.80 3.24 -0.08
N LEU A 149 22.55 3.41 -0.53
CA LEU A 149 22.22 4.07 -1.80
C LEU A 149 22.23 5.61 -1.70
N GLY A 150 22.36 6.15 -0.49
CA GLY A 150 22.46 7.58 -0.23
C GLY A 150 21.13 8.24 0.16
N GLU A 151 21.06 9.56 -0.03
CA GLU A 151 19.84 10.33 0.25
C GLU A 151 18.83 10.20 -0.89
N GLY A 152 17.55 10.12 -0.54
CA GLY A 152 16.47 10.08 -1.51
C GLY A 152 15.11 10.40 -0.89
N ASP A 153 14.12 10.50 -1.76
CA ASP A 153 12.73 10.79 -1.44
C ASP A 153 11.91 9.51 -1.58
N THR A 154 10.98 9.29 -0.66
CA THR A 154 10.09 8.13 -0.67
C THR A 154 8.72 8.49 -1.24
N GLU A 155 8.04 7.49 -1.80
CA GLU A 155 6.63 7.58 -2.21
C GLU A 155 6.28 8.73 -3.18
N GLN A 156 7.25 9.20 -3.97
CA GLN A 156 7.04 10.29 -4.93
C GLN A 156 6.10 9.86 -6.06
N THR A 157 5.03 10.63 -6.28
CA THR A 157 4.08 10.41 -7.36
C THR A 157 4.55 11.10 -8.64
N MET A 158 4.83 10.30 -9.66
CA MET A 158 5.19 10.77 -10.99
C MET A 158 3.97 10.73 -11.91
N ILE A 159 3.70 11.82 -12.61
CA ILE A 159 2.63 11.96 -13.58
C ILE A 159 3.21 12.46 -14.89
N TRP A 160 2.78 11.86 -16.00
CA TRP A 160 3.20 12.27 -17.33
C TRP A 160 2.06 12.09 -18.34
N GLN A 161 2.27 12.67 -19.52
CA GLN A 161 1.40 12.48 -20.68
C GLN A 161 2.21 11.84 -21.80
N ASP A 162 1.69 10.74 -22.36
CA ASP A 162 2.25 10.04 -23.50
C ASP A 162 1.20 9.99 -24.62
N GLY A 163 1.35 10.87 -25.60
CA GLY A 163 0.32 11.12 -26.61
C GLY A 163 -1.02 11.52 -25.96
N PRO A 164 -2.14 10.82 -26.27
CA PRO A 164 -3.42 11.10 -25.65
C PRO A 164 -3.57 10.50 -24.24
N ALA A 165 -2.65 9.62 -23.81
CA ALA A 165 -2.78 8.89 -22.55
C ALA A 165 -2.07 9.63 -21.40
N TRP A 166 -2.70 9.59 -20.22
CA TRP A 166 -2.06 9.97 -18.97
C TRP A 166 -1.42 8.75 -18.31
N GLY A 167 -0.24 8.93 -17.74
CA GLY A 167 0.47 7.90 -16.99
C GLY A 167 0.74 8.34 -15.56
N LYS A 168 0.67 7.38 -14.63
CA LYS A 168 1.13 7.59 -13.25
C LYS A 168 1.97 6.42 -12.75
N ALA A 169 2.93 6.75 -11.90
CA ALA A 169 3.74 5.80 -11.15
C ALA A 169 4.07 6.38 -9.79
N ARG A 170 4.28 5.50 -8.82
CA ARG A 170 4.86 5.83 -7.52
C ARG A 170 5.95 4.82 -7.25
N HIS A 171 7.17 5.30 -7.06
CA HIS A 171 8.30 4.47 -6.66
C HIS A 171 8.46 4.57 -5.16
N ASP A 172 8.88 3.47 -4.57
CA ASP A 172 9.09 3.35 -3.12
C ASP A 172 10.17 4.34 -2.65
N TRP A 173 11.26 4.47 -3.40
CA TRP A 173 12.33 5.43 -3.12
C TRP A 173 13.05 5.90 -4.40
N ILE A 174 13.43 7.17 -4.44
CA ILE A 174 14.11 7.82 -5.56
C ILE A 174 15.32 8.59 -5.01
N ALA A 175 16.52 8.32 -5.52
CA ALA A 175 17.72 9.07 -5.14
C ALA A 175 17.58 10.55 -5.48
N LYS A 176 18.21 11.45 -4.71
CA LYS A 176 18.16 12.91 -4.96
C LYS A 176 18.64 13.32 -6.36
N ASP A 177 19.59 12.58 -6.93
CA ASP A 177 20.08 12.79 -8.29
C ASP A 177 19.21 12.14 -9.38
N ARG A 178 18.16 11.43 -8.97
CA ARG A 178 17.16 10.71 -9.78
C ARG A 178 17.74 9.61 -10.67
N ARG A 179 18.95 9.13 -10.39
CA ARG A 179 19.60 8.07 -11.17
C ARG A 179 19.24 6.67 -10.69
N ILE A 180 18.76 6.56 -9.45
CA ILE A 180 18.38 5.29 -8.83
C ILE A 180 16.91 5.39 -8.44
N LEU A 181 16.14 4.40 -8.91
CA LEU A 181 14.76 4.15 -8.52
C LEU A 181 14.73 2.79 -7.84
N VAL A 182 14.12 2.73 -6.66
CA VAL A 182 13.97 1.50 -5.88
C VAL A 182 12.49 1.17 -5.78
N ASP A 183 12.19 -0.11 -5.98
CA ASP A 183 10.89 -0.72 -5.74
C ASP A 183 11.13 -1.89 -4.78
N TYR A 184 10.80 -1.69 -3.51
CA TYR A 184 10.97 -2.68 -2.46
C TYR A 184 9.92 -3.78 -2.63
N LYS A 185 10.39 -5.02 -2.58
CA LYS A 185 9.54 -6.19 -2.75
C LYS A 185 9.93 -7.27 -1.75
N THR A 186 8.90 -7.91 -1.22
CA THR A 186 9.03 -9.04 -0.31
C THR A 186 8.49 -10.29 -0.99
N THR A 187 9.17 -11.41 -0.81
CA THR A 187 8.77 -12.71 -1.37
C THR A 187 8.93 -13.78 -0.29
N GLU A 188 8.20 -14.88 -0.42
CA GLU A 188 8.35 -16.04 0.45
C GLU A 188 9.64 -16.82 0.14
N ASN A 189 10.16 -16.71 -1.10
CA ASN A 189 11.40 -17.36 -1.56
C ASN A 189 12.21 -16.38 -2.42
N ALA A 190 13.52 -16.28 -2.17
CA ALA A 190 14.46 -15.46 -2.93
C ALA A 190 14.97 -16.19 -4.18
#